data_AF-A0A5C6FM28-F1
#
_entry.id   AF-A0A5C6FM28-F1
#
_cell.length_a   1.000
_cell.length_b   1.000
_cell.length_c   1.000
_cell.angle_alpha   90.00
_cell.angle_beta   90.00
_cell.angle_gamma   90.00
#
_symmetry.space_group_name_H-M   'P 1'
#
loop_
_entity.id
_entity.type
_entity.pdbx_description
1 polymer ?
#
loop_
_entity_poly.entity_id
_entity_poly.type
_entity_poly.pdbx_seq_one_letter_code
_entity_poly.pdbx_strand_id
1 'polypeptide(L)'
;MVKQMASTELISWLVDTTRRNRGPAWRLEIAREIVSGSALVHRLEDVVIPEVVGCLQGYDCDGHGSGKRRLDMPKLQAIHQNDFLRWSIEARLLSRQTAIEISAKTDVPADRIRDYHDVYFDVSALIDAPRWVVTHVIDGGSGNAPPQQKALYRYSYFGGRHVCEHWFRYWGLLQAPTDLSTDEGRAVEQLRMLILCEALDGESETKWCQTLMQFGDIGYKDGGHVDTVTELLTQHVHRHLVSLAEGPVPTVAKNMEQVSGNWHRSRASFARTA
;
A
#
# COMPACT_ATOMS: atom_id res chain seq x y z
N MET A 1 -20.14 21.80 -23.70
CA MET A 1 -19.86 21.12 -24.99
C MET A 1 -19.08 19.84 -24.70
N VAL A 2 -19.78 18.71 -24.57
CA VAL A 2 -19.14 17.39 -24.48
C VAL A 2 -18.91 16.93 -25.92
N LYS A 3 -17.67 17.01 -26.40
CA LYS A 3 -17.25 16.42 -27.67
C LYS A 3 -17.55 14.92 -27.61
N GLN A 4 -18.14 14.36 -28.66
CA GLN A 4 -18.24 12.90 -28.85
C GLN A 4 -16.83 12.30 -28.75
N MET A 5 -16.52 11.68 -27.61
CA MET A 5 -15.37 10.78 -27.53
C MET A 5 -15.66 9.58 -28.42
N ALA A 6 -14.67 9.14 -29.19
CA ALA A 6 -14.79 7.90 -29.93
C ALA A 6 -15.03 6.75 -28.93
N SER A 7 -15.86 5.77 -29.30
CA SER A 7 -16.29 4.67 -28.42
C SER A 7 -15.12 3.98 -27.71
N THR A 8 -13.96 3.87 -28.36
CA THR A 8 -12.74 3.24 -27.81
C THR A 8 -12.10 4.06 -26.69
N GLU A 9 -12.05 5.39 -26.82
CA GLU A 9 -11.48 6.28 -25.79
C GLU A 9 -12.34 6.29 -24.53
N LEU A 10 -13.67 6.21 -24.70
CA LEU A 10 -14.61 6.14 -23.60
C LEU A 10 -14.49 4.81 -22.85
N ILE A 11 -14.32 3.68 -23.55
CA ILE A 11 -14.09 2.37 -22.92
C ILE A 11 -12.77 2.36 -22.14
N SER A 12 -11.68 2.86 -22.73
CA SER A 12 -10.37 2.95 -22.05
C SER A 12 -10.45 3.80 -20.78
N TRP A 13 -11.11 4.96 -20.85
CA TRP A 13 -11.28 5.84 -19.69
C TRP A 13 -12.13 5.20 -18.58
N LEU A 14 -13.18 4.46 -18.95
CA LEU A 14 -13.99 3.71 -17.99
C LEU A 14 -13.18 2.63 -17.28
N VAL A 15 -12.40 1.82 -18.02
CA VAL A 15 -11.52 0.79 -17.45
C VAL A 15 -10.56 1.41 -16.44
N ASP A 16 -9.90 2.51 -16.82
CA ASP A 16 -8.94 3.21 -15.96
C ASP A 16 -9.59 3.78 -14.70
N THR A 17 -10.78 4.35 -14.83
CA THR A 17 -11.52 4.93 -13.69
C THR A 17 -11.95 3.82 -12.73
N THR A 18 -12.46 2.71 -13.24
CA THR A 18 -12.85 1.55 -12.44
C THR A 18 -11.65 0.97 -11.70
N ARG A 19 -10.51 0.79 -12.39
CA ARG A 19 -9.26 0.31 -11.79
C ARG A 19 -8.78 1.22 -10.67
N ARG A 20 -8.84 2.54 -10.85
CA ARG A 20 -8.40 3.50 -9.83
C ARG A 20 -9.23 3.45 -8.56
N ASN A 21 -10.52 3.11 -8.65
CA ASN A 21 -11.43 3.18 -7.51
C ASN A 21 -11.59 1.86 -6.74
N ARG A 22 -11.26 0.71 -7.36
CA ARG A 22 -11.53 -0.64 -6.83
C ARG A 22 -10.31 -1.36 -6.26
N GLY A 23 -9.15 -0.72 -6.26
CA GLY A 23 -7.92 -1.31 -5.75
C GLY A 23 -7.39 -2.47 -6.60
N PRO A 24 -6.48 -3.30 -6.04
CA PRO A 24 -5.72 -4.28 -6.81
C PRO A 24 -6.54 -5.51 -7.25
N ALA A 25 -7.63 -5.84 -6.57
CA ALA A 25 -8.51 -6.98 -6.89
C ALA A 25 -9.71 -6.61 -7.78
N TRP A 26 -9.64 -5.49 -8.49
CA TRP A 26 -10.77 -4.89 -9.20
C TRP A 26 -11.46 -5.86 -10.19
N ARG A 27 -10.71 -6.74 -10.87
CA ARG A 27 -11.31 -7.74 -11.78
C ARG A 27 -12.17 -8.76 -11.06
N LEU A 28 -11.70 -9.26 -9.91
CA LEU A 28 -12.46 -10.19 -9.08
C LEU A 28 -13.72 -9.53 -8.52
N GLU A 29 -13.63 -8.26 -8.11
CA GLU A 29 -14.81 -7.50 -7.65
C GLU A 29 -15.86 -7.35 -8.75
N ILE A 30 -15.44 -6.97 -9.96
CA ILE A 30 -16.35 -6.88 -11.11
C ILE A 30 -16.97 -8.23 -11.43
N ALA A 31 -16.16 -9.30 -11.45
CA ALA A 31 -16.66 -10.65 -11.71
C ALA A 31 -17.73 -11.05 -10.68
N ARG A 32 -17.52 -10.74 -9.39
CA ARG A 32 -18.51 -10.97 -8.33
C ARG A 32 -19.79 -10.15 -8.53
N GLU A 33 -19.69 -8.90 -8.96
CA GLU A 33 -20.85 -8.06 -9.27
C GLU A 33 -21.67 -8.58 -10.46
N ILE A 34 -21.01 -9.09 -11.50
CA ILE A 34 -21.68 -9.72 -12.64
C ILE A 34 -22.43 -10.98 -12.17
N VAL A 35 -21.77 -11.84 -11.39
CA VAL A 35 -22.39 -13.08 -10.89
C VAL A 35 -23.55 -12.79 -9.94
N SER A 36 -23.50 -11.70 -9.16
CA SER A 36 -24.59 -11.30 -8.27
C SER A 36 -25.74 -10.59 -8.99
N GLY A 37 -25.63 -10.32 -10.30
CA GLY A 37 -26.67 -9.65 -11.09
C GLY A 37 -26.74 -8.14 -10.86
N SER A 38 -25.68 -7.52 -10.34
CA SER A 38 -25.61 -6.06 -10.16
C SER A 38 -25.45 -5.37 -11.53
N ALA A 39 -26.52 -4.70 -11.95
CA ALA A 39 -26.86 -4.43 -13.36
C ALA A 39 -26.08 -3.31 -14.09
N LEU A 40 -24.84 -2.98 -13.72
CA LEU A 40 -24.14 -1.81 -14.29
C LEU A 40 -22.69 -2.05 -14.74
N VAL A 41 -22.30 -3.30 -14.98
CA VAL A 41 -21.01 -3.56 -15.63
C VAL A 41 -21.21 -3.50 -17.14
N HIS A 42 -20.97 -2.33 -17.74
CA HIS A 42 -20.79 -2.20 -19.18
C HIS A 42 -19.76 -3.23 -19.66
N ARG A 43 -19.89 -3.76 -20.89
CA ARG A 43 -18.94 -4.70 -21.51
C ARG A 43 -17.53 -4.11 -21.47
N LEU A 44 -16.77 -4.47 -20.43
CA LEU A 44 -15.33 -4.25 -20.39
C LEU A 44 -14.72 -5.30 -21.30
N GLU A 45 -13.90 -4.87 -22.27
CA GLU A 45 -13.12 -5.76 -23.11
C GLU A 45 -11.90 -6.27 -22.33
N ASP A 46 -12.15 -7.03 -21.26
CA ASP A 46 -11.12 -7.67 -20.46
C ASP A 46 -11.26 -9.18 -20.59
N VAL A 47 -10.17 -9.87 -20.97
CA VAL A 47 -10.18 -11.31 -21.24
C VAL A 47 -10.25 -12.15 -19.96
N VAL A 48 -9.83 -11.60 -18.82
CA VAL A 48 -9.75 -12.31 -17.54
C VAL A 48 -11.10 -12.31 -16.83
N ILE A 49 -11.87 -11.22 -16.92
CA ILE A 49 -13.17 -11.10 -16.23
C ILE A 49 -14.14 -12.24 -16.63
N PRO A 50 -14.39 -12.56 -17.91
CA PRO A 50 -15.27 -13.67 -18.30
C PRO A 50 -14.78 -15.03 -17.77
N GLU A 51 -13.46 -15.25 -17.72
CA GLU A 51 -12.88 -16.48 -17.18
C GLU A 51 -13.18 -16.60 -15.67
N VAL A 52 -12.95 -15.52 -14.91
CA VAL A 52 -13.26 -15.48 -13.46
C VAL A 52 -14.76 -15.64 -13.21
N VAL A 53 -15.63 -15.00 -14.00
CA VAL A 53 -17.09 -15.17 -13.92
C VAL A 53 -17.49 -16.63 -14.15
N GLY A 54 -16.92 -17.28 -15.18
CA GLY A 54 -17.16 -18.68 -15.47
C GLY A 54 -16.82 -19.59 -14.29
N CYS A 55 -15.65 -19.38 -13.69
CA CYS A 55 -15.23 -20.12 -12.49
C CYS A 55 -16.15 -19.88 -11.28
N LEU A 56 -16.57 -18.64 -11.04
CA LEU A 56 -17.44 -18.29 -9.91
C LEU A 56 -18.86 -18.86 -10.03
N GLN A 57 -19.36 -19.05 -11.26
CA GLN A 57 -20.68 -19.66 -11.52
C GLN A 57 -20.66 -21.19 -11.43
N GLY A 58 -19.50 -21.80 -11.16
CA GLY A 58 -19.35 -23.25 -11.10
C GLY A 58 -19.44 -23.92 -12.47
N TYR A 59 -19.25 -23.18 -13.56
CA TYR A 59 -19.07 -23.81 -14.85
C TYR A 59 -17.78 -24.61 -14.79
N ASP A 60 -17.91 -25.92 -15.01
CA ASP A 60 -16.77 -26.81 -15.09
C ASP A 60 -15.81 -26.23 -16.13
N CYS A 61 -14.66 -25.80 -15.64
CA CYS A 61 -13.59 -25.34 -16.49
C CYS A 61 -12.98 -26.53 -17.26
N ASP A 62 -13.45 -27.77 -16.99
CA ASP A 62 -13.10 -29.04 -17.62
C ASP A 62 -13.64 -29.15 -19.05
N GLY A 63 -13.15 -28.28 -19.93
CA GLY A 63 -13.47 -28.29 -21.36
C GLY A 63 -12.29 -28.69 -22.23
N HIS A 64 -12.34 -29.88 -22.81
CA HIS A 64 -11.64 -30.20 -24.06
C HIS A 64 -12.13 -29.25 -25.17
N GLY A 65 -11.48 -28.10 -25.37
CA GLY A 65 -11.84 -27.24 -26.50
C GLY A 65 -11.26 -25.83 -26.44
N SER A 66 -10.40 -25.53 -27.41
CA SER A 66 -9.75 -24.24 -27.69
C SER A 66 -8.61 -23.89 -26.72
N GLY A 67 -7.39 -23.73 -27.26
CA GLY A 67 -6.15 -23.44 -26.51
C GLY A 67 -6.09 -22.05 -25.88
N LYS A 68 -7.15 -21.63 -25.18
CA LYS A 68 -7.18 -20.43 -24.35
C LYS A 68 -6.52 -20.74 -23.00
N ARG A 69 -5.84 -19.73 -22.44
CA ARG A 69 -5.29 -19.74 -21.08
C ARG A 69 -6.42 -20.13 -20.12
N ARG A 70 -6.19 -21.10 -19.23
CA ARG A 70 -7.20 -21.57 -18.26
C ARG A 70 -6.74 -21.19 -16.86
N LEU A 71 -7.56 -20.40 -16.17
CA LEU A 71 -7.33 -20.05 -14.76
C LEU A 71 -7.68 -21.24 -13.86
N ASP A 72 -6.75 -21.59 -12.97
CA ASP A 72 -6.96 -22.57 -11.90
C ASP A 72 -7.36 -21.83 -10.62
N MET A 73 -8.62 -21.38 -10.57
CA MET A 73 -9.13 -20.57 -9.46
C MET A 73 -8.94 -21.20 -8.07
N PRO A 74 -9.16 -22.52 -7.86
CA PRO A 74 -8.85 -23.15 -6.57
C PRO A 74 -7.39 -22.96 -6.13
N LYS A 75 -6.43 -23.07 -7.06
CA LYS A 75 -5.01 -22.83 -6.73
C LYS A 75 -4.70 -21.36 -6.49
N LEU A 76 -5.33 -20.43 -7.21
CA LEU A 76 -5.17 -18.99 -6.95
C LEU A 76 -5.75 -18.60 -5.59
N GLN A 77 -6.90 -19.16 -5.25
CA GLN A 77 -7.53 -18.96 -3.95
C GLN A 77 -6.66 -19.53 -2.82
N ALA A 78 -6.02 -20.69 -3.01
CA ALA A 78 -5.08 -21.25 -2.05
C ALA A 78 -3.87 -20.33 -1.78
N ILE A 79 -3.37 -19.63 -2.81
CA ILE A 79 -2.36 -18.56 -2.63
C ILE A 79 -2.95 -17.43 -1.78
N HIS A 80 -4.14 -16.94 -2.14
CA HIS A 80 -4.76 -15.79 -1.47
C HIS A 80 -5.10 -16.04 0.00
N GLN A 81 -5.37 -17.29 0.38
CA GLN A 81 -5.69 -17.70 1.76
C GLN A 81 -4.45 -17.93 2.63
N ASN A 82 -3.27 -18.09 2.04
CA ASN A 82 -2.02 -18.25 2.78
C ASN A 82 -1.35 -16.88 2.93
N ASP A 83 -1.47 -16.26 4.11
CA ASP A 83 -0.94 -14.91 4.36
C ASP A 83 0.53 -14.76 3.99
N PHE A 84 1.38 -15.69 4.41
CA PHE A 84 2.81 -15.60 4.12
C PHE A 84 3.10 -15.68 2.62
N LEU A 85 2.51 -16.68 1.92
CA LEU A 85 2.72 -16.85 0.49
C LEU A 85 2.14 -15.68 -0.32
N ARG A 86 0.94 -15.21 0.06
CA ARG A 86 0.29 -14.03 -0.50
C ARG A 86 1.18 -12.80 -0.38
N TRP A 87 1.60 -12.46 0.85
CA TRP A 87 2.43 -11.29 1.10
C TRP A 87 3.79 -11.41 0.40
N SER A 88 4.33 -12.62 0.31
CA SER A 88 5.56 -12.96 -0.42
C SER A 88 5.49 -12.65 -1.91
N ILE A 89 4.38 -12.99 -2.57
CA ILE A 89 4.17 -12.70 -3.99
C ILE A 89 3.86 -11.22 -4.21
N GLU A 90 2.93 -10.65 -3.44
CA GLU A 90 2.47 -9.27 -3.60
C GLU A 90 3.59 -8.25 -3.34
N ALA A 91 4.40 -8.44 -2.29
CA ALA A 91 5.55 -7.57 -2.01
C ALA A 91 6.58 -7.61 -3.15
N ARG A 92 6.81 -8.78 -3.76
CA ARG A 92 7.73 -8.91 -4.89
C ARG A 92 7.19 -8.26 -6.16
N LEU A 93 5.89 -8.40 -6.43
CA LEU A 93 5.21 -7.68 -7.52
C LEU A 93 5.33 -6.16 -7.32
N LEU A 94 5.13 -5.67 -6.08
CA LEU A 94 5.31 -4.25 -5.74
C LEU A 94 6.75 -3.78 -5.94
N SER A 95 7.72 -4.66 -5.67
CA SER A 95 9.14 -4.40 -5.92
C SER A 95 9.55 -4.56 -7.39
N ARG A 96 8.58 -4.69 -8.31
CA ARG A 96 8.73 -4.85 -9.77
C ARG A 96 9.50 -6.10 -10.20
N GLN A 97 9.47 -7.17 -9.40
CA GLN A 97 10.01 -8.46 -9.81
C GLN A 97 9.07 -9.15 -10.81
N THR A 98 9.66 -9.84 -11.78
CA THR A 98 8.93 -10.62 -12.78
C THR A 98 8.38 -11.91 -12.20
N ALA A 99 7.34 -12.47 -12.83
CA ALA A 99 6.78 -13.76 -12.40
C ALA A 99 7.82 -14.91 -12.39
N ILE A 100 8.84 -14.85 -13.27
CA ILE A 100 9.92 -15.84 -13.32
C ILE A 100 10.82 -15.70 -12.08
N GLU A 101 11.20 -14.48 -11.71
CA GLU A 101 12.00 -14.21 -10.50
C GLU A 101 11.26 -14.64 -9.24
N ILE A 102 9.96 -14.31 -9.15
CA ILE A 102 9.11 -14.70 -8.01
C ILE A 102 8.99 -16.21 -7.93
N SER A 103 8.78 -16.89 -9.07
CA SER A 103 8.65 -18.35 -9.13
C SER A 103 9.87 -19.06 -8.54
N ALA A 104 11.07 -18.57 -8.83
CA ALA A 104 12.32 -19.11 -8.30
C ALA A 104 12.46 -18.95 -6.76
N LYS A 105 11.63 -18.10 -6.13
CA LYS A 105 11.67 -17.81 -4.68
C LYS A 105 10.53 -18.45 -3.89
N THR A 106 9.39 -18.75 -4.53
CA THR A 106 8.17 -19.16 -3.82
C THR A 106 7.72 -20.59 -4.12
N ASP A 107 8.40 -21.30 -5.01
CA ASP A 107 7.99 -22.63 -5.53
C ASP A 107 6.60 -22.62 -6.20
N VAL A 108 6.13 -21.42 -6.59
CA VAL A 108 4.89 -21.24 -7.36
C VAL A 108 5.25 -21.07 -8.83
N PRO A 109 4.63 -21.82 -9.75
CA PRO A 109 4.86 -21.64 -11.19
C PRO A 109 4.60 -20.20 -11.67
N ALA A 110 5.44 -19.71 -12.58
CA ALA A 110 5.38 -18.33 -13.08
C ALA A 110 4.06 -17.98 -13.81
N ASP A 111 3.47 -18.95 -14.51
CA ASP A 111 2.12 -18.83 -15.07
C ASP A 111 1.07 -18.58 -13.99
N ARG A 112 1.11 -19.34 -12.89
CA ARG A 112 0.21 -19.16 -11.74
C ARG A 112 0.41 -17.82 -11.04
N ILE A 113 1.64 -17.31 -10.97
CA ILE A 113 1.91 -15.96 -10.43
C ILE A 113 1.29 -14.88 -11.32
N ARG A 114 1.37 -15.02 -12.66
CA ARG A 114 0.69 -14.11 -13.58
C ARG A 114 -0.82 -14.19 -13.43
N ASP A 115 -1.38 -15.39 -13.35
CA ASP A 115 -2.81 -15.59 -13.11
C ASP A 115 -3.24 -14.95 -11.78
N TYR A 116 -2.44 -15.11 -10.72
CA TYR A 116 -2.68 -14.48 -9.42
C TYR A 116 -2.67 -12.95 -9.51
N HIS A 117 -1.63 -12.38 -10.15
CA HIS A 117 -1.54 -10.95 -10.40
C HIS A 117 -2.77 -10.45 -11.15
N ASP A 118 -3.16 -11.11 -12.24
CA ASP A 118 -4.25 -10.65 -13.10
C ASP A 118 -5.62 -10.66 -12.38
N VAL A 119 -5.85 -11.65 -11.50
CA VAL A 119 -7.13 -11.86 -10.79
C VAL A 119 -7.21 -11.11 -9.46
N TYR A 120 -6.20 -11.24 -8.61
CA TYR A 120 -6.23 -10.79 -7.21
C TYR A 120 -5.42 -9.52 -6.95
N PHE A 121 -4.42 -9.22 -7.79
CA PHE A 121 -3.44 -8.19 -7.45
C PHE A 121 -2.91 -7.39 -8.66
N ASP A 122 -3.81 -6.87 -9.50
CA ASP A 122 -3.42 -6.17 -10.71
C ASP A 122 -3.05 -4.72 -10.44
N VAL A 123 -1.75 -4.51 -10.21
CA VAL A 123 -1.15 -3.19 -9.97
C VAL A 123 -0.40 -2.65 -11.18
N SER A 124 -0.22 -3.44 -12.25
CA SER A 124 0.59 -3.12 -13.44
C SER A 124 0.49 -1.69 -13.99
N ALA A 125 -0.71 -1.17 -14.30
CA ALA A 125 -0.86 0.17 -14.88
C ALA A 125 -0.82 1.31 -13.86
N LEU A 126 -0.89 1.00 -12.56
CA LEU A 126 -0.92 1.99 -11.47
C LEU A 126 0.27 1.85 -10.52
N ILE A 127 1.23 0.98 -10.84
CA ILE A 127 2.42 0.75 -10.02
C ILE A 127 3.28 2.01 -9.92
N ASP A 128 3.27 2.87 -10.94
CA ASP A 128 3.98 4.15 -10.95
C ASP A 128 3.12 5.32 -10.43
N ALA A 129 2.00 5.03 -9.77
CA ALA A 129 1.18 6.02 -9.08
C ALA A 129 1.29 5.84 -7.55
N PRO A 130 2.33 6.41 -6.88
CA PRO A 130 2.63 6.15 -5.47
C PRO A 130 1.45 6.41 -4.54
N ARG A 131 0.71 7.51 -4.78
CA ARG A 131 -0.50 7.82 -3.99
C ARG A 131 -1.54 6.73 -4.08
N TRP A 132 -1.76 6.18 -5.28
CA TRP A 132 -2.72 5.11 -5.48
C TRP A 132 -2.28 3.83 -4.77
N VAL A 133 -1.00 3.45 -4.93
CA VAL A 133 -0.41 2.25 -4.28
C VAL A 133 -0.50 2.37 -2.75
N VAL A 134 -0.13 3.51 -2.19
CA VAL A 134 -0.23 3.74 -0.74
C VAL A 134 -1.66 3.56 -0.27
N THR A 135 -2.62 4.29 -0.86
CA THR A 135 -4.01 4.26 -0.42
C THR A 135 -4.70 2.90 -0.62
N HIS A 136 -4.52 2.25 -1.78
CA HIS A 136 -5.32 1.08 -2.15
C HIS A 136 -4.63 -0.26 -1.89
N VAL A 137 -3.29 -0.27 -1.83
CA VAL A 137 -2.53 -1.51 -1.69
C VAL A 137 -1.87 -1.61 -0.33
N ILE A 138 -1.13 -0.59 0.10
CA ILE A 138 -0.40 -0.61 1.38
C ILE A 138 -1.38 -0.43 2.53
N ASP A 139 -2.21 0.63 2.49
CA ASP A 139 -3.18 0.91 3.55
C ASP A 139 -4.45 0.04 3.41
N GLY A 140 -4.57 -0.70 2.30
CA GLY A 140 -5.61 -1.71 2.08
C GLY A 140 -7.01 -1.16 1.79
N GLY A 141 -7.13 0.10 1.36
CA GLY A 141 -8.38 0.80 1.04
C GLY A 141 -9.32 1.06 2.24
N SER A 142 -9.36 0.13 3.20
CA SER A 142 -10.14 0.14 4.43
C SER A 142 -9.28 0.35 5.69
N GLY A 143 -7.95 0.47 5.56
CA GLY A 143 -7.05 0.70 6.69
C GLY A 143 -6.67 -0.56 7.48
N ASN A 144 -7.30 -1.71 7.21
CA ASN A 144 -7.29 -2.90 8.07
C ASN A 144 -6.11 -3.86 7.83
N ALA A 145 -5.15 -3.53 6.96
CA ALA A 145 -3.97 -4.37 6.76
C ALA A 145 -3.15 -4.45 8.07
N PRO A 146 -2.67 -5.64 8.49
CA PRO A 146 -1.78 -5.76 9.64
C PRO A 146 -0.52 -4.90 9.47
N PRO A 147 0.04 -4.30 10.54
CA PRO A 147 1.23 -3.45 10.46
C PRO A 147 2.43 -4.14 9.77
N GLN A 148 2.59 -5.45 9.97
CA GLN A 148 3.63 -6.25 9.32
C GLN A 148 3.49 -6.24 7.80
N GLN A 149 2.27 -6.39 7.30
CA GLN A 149 1.97 -6.35 5.87
C GLN A 149 2.23 -4.95 5.32
N LYS A 150 1.76 -3.90 6.01
CA LYS A 150 1.96 -2.50 5.61
C LYS A 150 3.44 -2.18 5.46
N ALA A 151 4.24 -2.49 6.48
CA ALA A 151 5.67 -2.27 6.47
C ALA A 151 6.31 -3.01 5.28
N LEU A 152 6.08 -4.32 5.17
CA LEU A 152 6.62 -5.12 4.09
C LEU A 152 6.30 -4.53 2.71
N TYR A 153 5.04 -4.14 2.46
CA TYR A 153 4.61 -3.60 1.18
C TYR A 153 5.22 -2.23 0.91
N ARG A 154 5.20 -1.34 1.90
CA ARG A 154 5.75 0.01 1.80
C ARG A 154 7.25 -0.03 1.47
N TYR A 155 8.03 -0.76 2.25
CA TYR A 155 9.47 -0.82 2.07
C TYR A 155 9.86 -1.63 0.82
N SER A 156 9.10 -2.65 0.43
CA SER A 156 9.34 -3.37 -0.84
C SER A 156 9.05 -2.49 -2.06
N TYR A 157 7.99 -1.67 -2.01
CA TYR A 157 7.61 -0.78 -3.09
C TYR A 157 8.62 0.36 -3.30
N PHE A 158 8.95 1.09 -2.23
CA PHE A 158 9.87 2.24 -2.32
C PHE A 158 11.35 1.84 -2.38
N GLY A 159 11.72 0.73 -1.72
CA GLY A 159 13.09 0.24 -1.67
C GLY A 159 13.46 -0.73 -2.79
N GLY A 160 12.47 -1.23 -3.54
CA GLY A 160 12.65 -2.16 -4.64
C GLY A 160 13.12 -3.56 -4.19
N ARG A 161 13.57 -4.34 -5.18
CA ARG A 161 13.82 -5.80 -5.02
C ARG A 161 14.78 -6.14 -3.88
N HIS A 162 15.83 -5.34 -3.67
CA HIS A 162 16.86 -5.66 -2.67
C HIS A 162 16.34 -5.48 -1.24
N VAL A 163 15.51 -4.47 -1.01
CA VAL A 163 14.81 -4.29 0.27
C VAL A 163 13.82 -5.42 0.48
N CYS A 164 13.03 -5.75 -0.55
CA CYS A 164 12.07 -6.85 -0.49
C CYS A 164 12.73 -8.18 -0.05
N GLU A 165 13.84 -8.57 -0.68
CA GLU A 165 14.55 -9.81 -0.30
C GLU A 165 15.21 -9.71 1.08
N HIS A 166 15.64 -8.53 1.51
CA HIS A 166 16.15 -8.32 2.87
C HIS A 166 15.07 -8.59 3.92
N TRP A 167 13.83 -8.15 3.68
CA TRP A 167 12.69 -8.47 4.55
C TRP A 167 12.46 -9.98 4.66
N PHE A 168 12.42 -10.69 3.53
CA PHE A 168 12.18 -12.13 3.53
C PHE A 168 13.32 -12.96 4.13
N ARG A 169 14.57 -12.48 4.04
CA ARG A 169 15.71 -13.10 4.72
C ARG A 169 15.49 -13.20 6.23
N TYR A 170 14.89 -12.18 6.84
CA TYR A 170 14.72 -12.08 8.29
C TYR A 170 13.30 -12.37 8.78
N TRP A 171 12.35 -12.64 7.86
CA TRP A 171 10.93 -12.77 8.20
C TRP A 171 10.65 -13.80 9.30
N GLY A 172 11.27 -14.98 9.22
CA GLY A 172 11.12 -16.05 10.21
C GLY A 172 11.68 -15.69 11.60
N LEU A 173 12.57 -14.70 11.68
CA LEU A 173 13.19 -14.24 12.93
C LEU A 173 12.41 -13.09 13.59
N LEU A 174 11.45 -12.47 12.90
CA LEU A 174 10.70 -11.32 13.42
C LEU A 174 9.96 -11.62 14.73
N GLN A 175 9.65 -12.88 15.02
CA GLN A 175 8.98 -13.29 16.26
C GLN A 175 9.91 -13.86 17.34
N ALA A 176 11.19 -14.13 17.04
CA ALA A 176 12.12 -14.78 17.95
C ALA A 176 12.95 -13.75 18.75
N PRO A 177 13.31 -13.97 20.02
CA PRO A 177 14.26 -13.10 20.71
C PRO A 177 15.57 -12.93 19.92
N THR A 178 16.09 -11.70 19.85
CA THR A 178 17.27 -11.37 19.03
C THR A 178 18.42 -10.86 19.89
N ASP A 179 19.63 -11.31 19.58
CA ASP A 179 20.85 -10.81 20.20
C ASP A 179 21.36 -9.55 19.49
N LEU A 180 21.17 -8.39 20.12
CA LEU A 180 21.57 -7.08 19.59
C LEU A 180 23.09 -6.88 19.48
N SER A 181 23.90 -7.78 20.07
CA SER A 181 25.36 -7.75 19.88
C SER A 181 25.75 -8.19 18.47
N THR A 182 24.89 -8.94 17.78
CA THR A 182 25.11 -9.44 16.40
C THR A 182 24.53 -8.49 15.35
N ASP A 183 25.12 -8.50 14.14
CA ASP A 183 24.58 -7.74 13.00
C ASP A 183 23.17 -8.21 12.59
N GLU A 184 22.93 -9.52 12.63
CA GLU A 184 21.62 -10.11 12.34
C GLU A 184 20.57 -9.67 13.34
N GLY A 185 20.86 -9.74 14.64
CA GLY A 185 19.92 -9.31 15.67
C GLY A 185 19.59 -7.82 15.57
N ARG A 186 20.57 -6.97 15.23
CA ARG A 186 20.31 -5.54 14.94
C ARG A 186 19.42 -5.35 13.71
N ALA A 187 19.67 -6.09 12.62
CA ALA A 187 18.85 -5.99 11.41
C ALA A 187 17.41 -6.43 11.66
N VAL A 188 17.19 -7.53 12.38
CA VAL A 188 15.85 -8.00 12.75
C VAL A 188 15.15 -6.96 13.64
N GLU A 189 15.83 -6.39 14.61
CA GLU A 189 15.25 -5.36 15.49
C GLU A 189 14.90 -4.08 14.72
N GLN A 190 15.74 -3.66 13.77
CA GLN A 190 15.41 -2.56 12.87
C GLN A 190 14.09 -2.82 12.13
N LEU A 191 13.90 -4.01 11.55
CA LEU A 191 12.64 -4.36 10.87
C LEU A 191 11.45 -4.35 11.83
N ARG A 192 11.61 -4.80 13.08
CA ARG A 192 10.54 -4.70 14.09
C ARG A 192 10.17 -3.27 14.41
N MET A 193 11.15 -2.36 14.50
CA MET A 193 10.86 -0.94 14.72
C MET A 193 10.05 -0.36 13.56
N LEU A 194 10.34 -0.74 12.31
CA LEU A 194 9.55 -0.29 11.15
C LEU A 194 8.10 -0.81 11.21
N ILE A 195 7.91 -2.06 11.63
CA ILE A 195 6.57 -2.62 11.88
C ILE A 195 5.84 -1.83 12.97
N LEU A 196 6.54 -1.49 14.05
CA LEU A 196 5.99 -0.70 15.15
C LEU A 196 5.58 0.70 14.68
N CYS A 197 6.37 1.36 13.85
CA CYS A 197 6.01 2.65 13.25
C CYS A 197 4.69 2.56 12.47
N GLU A 198 4.50 1.54 11.62
CA GLU A 198 3.23 1.35 10.89
C GLU A 198 2.04 1.05 11.82
N ALA A 199 2.29 0.39 12.96
CA ALA A 199 1.25 0.15 13.96
C ALA A 199 0.80 1.45 14.64
N LEU A 200 1.76 2.33 14.94
CA LEU A 200 1.50 3.64 15.56
C LEU A 200 0.84 4.63 14.57
N ASP A 201 1.16 4.56 13.29
CA ASP A 201 0.50 5.36 12.24
C ASP A 201 -0.99 5.00 12.07
N GLY A 202 -1.37 3.76 12.40
CA GLY A 202 -2.76 3.31 12.42
C GLY A 202 -3.59 3.84 13.59
N GLU A 203 -2.95 4.29 14.68
CA GLU A 203 -3.62 4.89 15.84
C GLU A 203 -3.90 6.38 15.61
N SER A 204 -4.86 6.64 14.71
CA SER A 204 -5.54 7.90 14.40
C SER A 204 -4.67 9.13 14.07
N GLU A 205 -4.87 9.68 12.87
CA GLU A 205 -4.51 11.06 12.50
C GLU A 205 -4.96 12.09 13.54
N THR A 206 -5.98 11.80 14.34
CA THR A 206 -6.44 12.64 15.47
C THR A 206 -5.52 12.58 16.68
N LYS A 207 -4.92 11.42 17.01
CA LYS A 207 -3.87 11.29 18.03
C LYS A 207 -2.60 11.97 17.53
N TRP A 208 -2.23 11.77 16.26
CA TRP A 208 -1.12 12.49 15.63
C TRP A 208 -1.34 14.01 15.58
N CYS A 209 -2.52 14.49 15.19
CA CYS A 209 -2.87 15.91 15.26
C CYS A 209 -2.90 16.41 16.71
N GLN A 210 -3.38 15.65 17.69
CA GLN A 210 -3.32 16.03 19.11
C GLN A 210 -1.89 16.07 19.64
N THR A 211 -1.03 15.13 19.25
CA THR A 211 0.39 15.11 19.57
C THR A 211 1.12 16.26 18.89
N LEU A 212 0.89 16.52 17.60
CA LEU A 212 1.40 17.70 16.89
C LEU A 212 0.87 19.02 17.47
N MET A 213 -0.38 19.08 17.93
CA MET A 213 -0.93 20.26 18.63
C MET A 213 -0.40 20.41 20.07
N GLN A 214 -0.06 19.31 20.76
CA GLN A 214 0.56 19.32 22.09
C GLN A 214 2.07 19.63 22.05
N PHE A 215 2.76 19.27 20.97
CA PHE A 215 4.22 19.30 20.89
C PHE A 215 4.79 20.23 19.79
N GLY A 216 3.93 20.84 18.94
CA GLY A 216 4.31 21.82 17.93
C GLY A 216 4.68 21.22 16.57
N ASP A 217 4.45 22.00 15.52
CA ASP A 217 4.64 21.66 14.10
C ASP A 217 6.13 21.53 13.73
N ILE A 218 6.53 20.44 13.07
CA ILE A 218 7.92 20.17 12.67
C ILE A 218 8.02 20.23 11.15
N GLY A 219 8.67 21.29 10.66
CA GLY A 219 8.78 21.63 9.25
C GLY A 219 9.46 20.56 8.39
N TYR A 220 8.83 20.28 7.25
CA TYR A 220 9.34 19.48 6.15
C TYR A 220 10.47 20.22 5.42
N LYS A 221 11.71 19.70 5.42
CA LYS A 221 12.75 20.07 4.44
C LYS A 221 13.67 18.90 4.05
N ASP A 222 13.80 18.79 2.73
CA ASP A 222 14.81 18.16 1.86
C ASP A 222 14.99 16.63 1.82
N GLY A 223 14.79 16.12 0.60
CA GLY A 223 15.18 14.80 0.14
C GLY A 223 16.67 14.75 -0.21
N GLY A 224 17.43 14.05 0.63
CA GLY A 224 18.75 13.54 0.28
C GLY A 224 18.65 12.16 -0.38
N HIS A 225 19.47 11.92 -1.39
CA HIS A 225 19.66 10.61 -2.00
C HIS A 225 20.29 9.66 -0.96
N VAL A 226 19.80 8.43 -0.87
CA VAL A 226 20.27 7.43 0.10
C VAL A 226 20.86 6.24 -0.64
N ASP A 227 22.16 5.97 -0.42
CA ASP A 227 22.93 5.04 -1.25
C ASP A 227 22.88 3.58 -0.75
N THR A 228 22.37 3.31 0.46
CA THR A 228 22.19 1.93 0.95
C THR A 228 20.89 1.72 1.73
N VAL A 229 20.35 0.49 1.67
CA VAL A 229 19.14 0.08 2.42
C VAL A 229 19.31 0.32 3.93
N THR A 230 20.49 -0.03 4.45
CA THR A 230 20.84 0.18 5.85
C THR A 230 20.82 1.66 6.21
N GLU A 231 21.30 2.55 5.33
CA GLU A 231 21.33 4.00 5.58
C GLU A 231 19.94 4.63 5.52
N LEU A 232 19.04 4.13 4.67
CA LEU A 232 17.64 4.58 4.60
C LEU A 232 16.89 4.21 5.88
N LEU A 233 17.03 2.96 6.31
CA LEU A 233 16.44 2.47 7.55
C LEU A 233 17.06 3.16 8.78
N THR A 234 18.39 3.35 8.79
CA THR A 234 19.08 4.07 9.86
C THR A 234 18.66 5.52 9.92
N GLN A 235 18.54 6.24 8.80
CA GLN A 235 18.04 7.61 8.79
C GLN A 235 16.59 7.70 9.22
N HIS A 236 15.74 6.74 8.86
CA HIS A 236 14.33 6.76 9.25
C HIS A 236 14.18 6.51 10.75
N VAL A 237 14.84 5.48 11.27
CA VAL A 237 14.86 5.17 12.71
C VAL A 237 15.54 6.30 13.50
N HIS A 238 16.66 6.84 13.02
CA HIS A 238 17.35 7.96 13.65
C HIS A 238 16.48 9.22 13.67
N ARG A 239 15.82 9.60 12.57
CA ARG A 239 14.88 10.74 12.54
C ARG A 239 13.72 10.54 13.50
N HIS A 240 13.18 9.33 13.56
CA HIS A 240 12.11 9.00 14.49
C HIS A 240 12.57 9.08 15.96
N LEU A 241 13.75 8.55 16.29
CA LEU A 241 14.33 8.59 17.63
C LEU A 241 14.80 9.99 18.05
N VAL A 242 15.37 10.78 17.14
CA VAL A 242 15.73 12.20 17.38
C VAL A 242 14.46 13.03 17.61
N SER A 243 13.41 12.79 16.83
CA SER A 243 12.08 13.39 17.05
C SER A 243 11.47 13.03 18.41
N LEU A 244 11.81 11.88 18.99
CA LEU A 244 11.38 11.47 20.33
C LEU A 244 12.29 12.03 21.44
N ALA A 245 13.56 12.31 21.15
CA ALA A 245 14.57 12.73 22.12
C ALA A 245 14.67 14.25 22.30
N GLU A 246 14.43 15.04 21.25
CA GLU A 246 14.60 16.51 21.25
C GLU A 246 13.34 17.27 21.67
N GLY A 247 12.81 17.02 22.88
CA GLY A 247 11.71 17.82 23.46
C GLY A 247 11.88 19.35 23.30
N PRO A 248 10.80 20.15 23.43
CA PRO A 248 10.65 21.43 22.73
C PRO A 248 11.67 22.51 23.11
N VAL A 249 12.15 23.24 22.09
CA VAL A 249 12.84 24.53 22.24
C VAL A 249 11.80 25.63 22.54
N PRO A 250 12.02 26.58 23.47
CA PRO A 250 10.97 27.41 24.09
C PRO A 250 10.49 28.62 23.25
N THR A 251 10.46 28.54 21.91
CA THR A 251 10.29 29.74 21.08
C THR A 251 8.83 30.08 20.76
N VAL A 252 7.89 29.15 20.93
CA VAL A 252 6.47 29.36 20.56
C VAL A 252 5.68 30.14 21.63
N ALA A 253 6.07 30.05 22.91
CA ALA A 253 5.43 30.81 23.98
C ALA A 253 5.55 32.34 23.79
N LYS A 254 6.68 32.81 23.22
CA LYS A 254 6.90 34.23 22.92
C LYS A 254 6.03 34.74 21.76
N ASN A 255 5.76 33.90 20.78
CA ASN A 255 4.95 34.29 19.62
C ASN A 255 3.44 34.24 19.92
N MET A 256 3.00 33.38 20.85
CA MET A 256 1.59 33.33 21.25
C MET A 256 1.14 34.50 22.15
N GLU A 257 2.00 35.05 23.02
CA GLU A 257 1.68 36.29 23.75
C GLU A 257 1.49 37.49 22.80
N GLN A 258 2.24 37.53 21.69
CA GLN A 258 2.16 38.59 20.69
C GLN A 258 0.88 38.50 19.85
N VAL A 259 0.39 37.28 19.59
CA VAL A 259 -0.86 37.04 18.85
C VAL A 259 -2.10 37.25 19.73
N SER A 260 -2.07 36.84 21.01
CA SER A 260 -3.18 37.06 21.95
C SER A 260 -3.39 38.56 22.25
N GLY A 261 -2.30 39.34 22.35
CA GLY A 261 -2.35 40.79 22.53
C GLY A 261 -2.92 41.57 21.33
N ASN A 262 -2.86 41.00 20.12
CA ASN A 262 -3.46 41.59 18.91
C ASN A 262 -4.94 41.20 18.74
N TRP A 263 -5.33 40.04 19.26
CA TRP A 263 -6.71 39.56 19.19
C TRP A 263 -7.67 40.37 20.06
N HIS A 264 -7.23 40.78 21.27
CA HIS A 264 -8.06 41.62 22.16
C HIS A 264 -8.21 43.07 21.69
N ARG A 265 -7.23 43.63 20.95
CA ARG A 265 -7.31 45.00 20.42
C ARG A 265 -8.32 45.14 19.28
N SER A 266 -8.48 44.11 18.44
CA SER A 266 -9.42 44.14 17.31
C SER A 266 -10.90 44.00 17.73
N ARG A 267 -11.17 43.53 18.95
CA ARG A 267 -12.54 43.38 19.47
C ARG A 267 -13.09 44.67 20.10
N ALA A 268 -12.22 45.56 20.57
CA ALA A 268 -12.61 46.85 21.13
C ALA A 268 -13.04 47.88 20.05
N SER A 269 -12.60 47.72 18.81
CA SER A 269 -13.00 48.58 17.68
C SER A 269 -14.37 48.23 17.09
N PHE A 270 -14.92 47.05 17.37
CA PHE A 270 -16.22 46.62 16.84
C PHE A 270 -17.43 46.90 17.77
N ALA A 271 -17.21 47.42 18.97
CA ALA A 271 -18.27 47.68 19.95
C ALA A 271 -18.63 49.18 20.12
N ARG A 272 -18.24 50.05 19.19
CA ARG A 272 -18.67 51.47 19.13
C ARG A 272 -19.27 51.84 17.77
N THR A 273 -20.29 51.10 17.36
CA THR A 273 -21.30 51.55 16.39
C THR A 273 -22.51 50.63 16.55
N ALA A 274 -23.26 50.86 17.62
CA ALA A 274 -24.64 50.45 17.82
C ALA A 274 -25.25 51.44 18.82
#